data_AF-A0AA35RAI6-F1
#
_entry.id   AF-A0AA35RAI6-F1
#
_cell.length_a   1.000
_cell.length_b   1.000
_cell.length_c   1.000
_cell.angle_alpha   90.00
_cell.angle_beta   90.00
_cell.angle_gamma   90.00
#
_symmetry.space_group_name_H-M   'P 1'
#
loop_
_entity.id
_entity.type
_entity.pdbx_description
1 polymer ?
#
loop_
_entity_poly.entity_id
_entity_poly.type
_entity_poly.pdbx_seq_one_letter_code
_entity_poly.pdbx_strand_id
1 'polypeptide(L)'
;MGELPINPNTFIIVATRGHRYDNVALAAAARTSAKYVGLLGSKRKIILIYEDLMRMGISNERIREIARAVGLDIGARTPEEIAVSIMSEVLMFRLGGTGSVMKLEERLMGRIEEKHGAAAVVAD
;
A
#
# COMPACT_ATOMS: atom_id res chain seq x y z
N MET A 1 -9.38 4.79 21.37
CA MET A 1 -9.54 3.49 20.68
C MET A 1 -10.12 2.45 21.66
N GLY A 2 -11.20 2.77 22.38
CA GLY A 2 -11.73 1.88 23.43
C GLY A 2 -12.82 0.90 22.98
N GLU A 3 -13.40 1.10 21.80
CA GLU A 3 -14.65 0.43 21.40
C GLU A 3 -14.55 -0.38 20.10
N LEU A 4 -13.42 -0.30 19.38
CA LEU A 4 -13.21 -1.04 18.14
C LEU A 4 -12.14 -2.12 18.36
N PRO A 5 -12.47 -3.41 18.21
CA PRO A 5 -11.47 -4.47 18.32
C PRO A 5 -10.47 -4.35 17.18
N ILE A 6 -9.22 -4.03 17.51
CA ILE A 6 -8.12 -3.96 16.55
C ILE A 6 -7.41 -5.29 16.55
N ASN A 7 -7.25 -5.88 15.36
CA ASN A 7 -6.60 -7.17 15.17
C ASN A 7 -5.67 -7.10 13.93
N PRO A 8 -4.93 -8.17 13.62
CA PRO A 8 -4.02 -8.18 12.46
C PRO A 8 -4.66 -7.90 11.10
N ASN A 9 -5.98 -8.06 10.95
CA ASN A 9 -6.74 -7.76 9.73
C ASN A 9 -7.32 -6.33 9.72
N THR A 10 -7.03 -5.51 10.73
CA THR A 10 -7.40 -4.10 10.76
C THR A 10 -6.41 -3.27 9.93
N PHE A 11 -6.94 -2.35 9.13
CA PHE A 11 -6.18 -1.40 8.32
C PHE A 11 -6.40 0.00 8.90
N ILE A 12 -5.33 0.65 9.35
CA ILE A 12 -5.39 1.98 9.97
C ILE A 12 -4.66 2.98 9.09
N ILE A 13 -5.36 4.02 8.67
CA ILE A 13 -4.78 5.12 7.90
C ILE A 13 -4.95 6.39 8.70
N VAL A 14 -3.83 7.05 9.00
CA VAL A 14 -3.84 8.38 9.62
C VAL A 14 -3.90 9.42 8.50
N ALA A 15 -5.00 10.16 8.43
CA ALA A 15 -5.23 11.21 7.45
C ALA A 15 -5.82 12.44 8.16
N THR A 16 -4.98 13.23 8.83
CA THR A 16 -5.45 14.45 9.50
C THR A 16 -5.30 15.69 8.60
N ARG A 17 -6.07 16.74 8.90
CA ARG A 17 -5.84 18.07 8.33
C ARG A 17 -4.73 18.76 9.14
N GLY A 18 -3.58 18.97 8.52
CA GLY A 18 -2.39 19.53 9.19
C GLY A 18 -1.43 18.43 9.68
N HIS A 19 -0.47 18.80 10.53
CA HIS A 19 0.58 17.89 11.02
C HIS A 19 0.65 17.75 12.54
N ARG A 20 -0.10 18.58 13.29
CA ARG A 20 0.14 18.79 14.74
C ARG A 20 -0.08 17.52 15.58
N TYR A 21 -0.93 16.62 15.12
CA TYR A 21 -1.33 15.42 15.87
C TYR A 21 -1.12 14.12 15.10
N ASP A 22 -0.53 14.18 13.90
CA ASP A 22 -0.26 12.97 13.11
C ASP A 22 0.68 12.02 13.84
N ASN A 23 1.69 12.55 14.54
CA ASN A 23 2.64 11.75 15.32
C ASN A 23 1.97 11.01 16.48
N VAL A 24 1.09 11.67 17.24
CA VAL A 24 0.34 11.05 18.35
C VAL A 24 -0.61 9.98 17.82
N ALA A 25 -1.35 10.28 16.75
CA ALA A 25 -2.29 9.34 16.14
C ALA A 25 -1.54 8.11 15.56
N LEU A 26 -0.43 8.33 14.87
CA LEU A 26 0.37 7.27 14.29
C LEU A 26 1.06 6.44 15.36
N ALA A 27 1.56 7.05 16.44
CA ALA A 27 2.15 6.33 17.57
C ALA A 27 1.11 5.44 18.27
N ALA A 28 -0.12 5.92 18.45
CA ALA A 28 -1.20 5.12 19.00
C ALA A 28 -1.52 3.92 18.09
N ALA A 29 -1.64 4.15 16.77
CA ALA A 29 -1.87 3.08 15.80
C ALA A 29 -0.70 2.08 15.73
N ALA A 30 0.54 2.55 15.81
CA ALA A 30 1.75 1.74 15.79
C ALA A 30 1.84 0.75 16.95
N ARG A 31 1.25 1.07 18.10
CA ARG A 31 1.21 0.20 19.28
C ARG A 31 0.10 -0.85 19.24
N THR A 32 -0.74 -0.85 18.21
CA THR A 32 -1.78 -1.87 18.01
C THR A 32 -1.24 -3.11 17.30
N SER A 33 -2.04 -4.18 17.28
CA SER A 33 -1.73 -5.41 16.51
C SER A 33 -2.06 -5.31 15.02
N ALA A 34 -2.52 -4.16 14.51
CA ALA A 34 -2.82 -3.98 13.09
C ALA A 34 -1.55 -4.17 12.24
N LYS A 35 -1.64 -4.97 11.18
CA LYS A 35 -0.50 -5.18 10.25
C LYS A 35 -0.38 -4.07 9.20
N TYR A 36 -1.50 -3.43 8.86
CA TYR A 36 -1.51 -2.28 8.00
C TYR A 36 -1.76 -1.03 8.85
N VAL A 37 -0.72 -0.24 9.03
CA VAL A 37 -0.80 1.13 9.53
C VAL A 37 -0.07 2.01 8.52
N GLY A 38 -0.54 3.23 8.29
CA GLY A 38 0.11 4.15 7.35
C GLY A 38 -0.35 5.59 7.54
N LEU A 39 0.41 6.51 6.96
CA LEU A 39 0.18 7.96 7.07
C LEU A 39 -0.01 8.57 5.68
N LEU A 40 -1.08 9.34 5.50
CA LEU A 40 -1.29 10.14 4.30
C LEU A 40 -0.44 11.40 4.36
N GLY A 41 0.42 11.63 3.37
CA GLY A 41 1.08 12.92 3.13
C GLY A 41 2.46 12.81 2.49
N SER A 42 3.17 13.93 2.42
CA SER A 42 4.46 14.02 1.70
C SER A 42 5.57 13.21 2.37
N LYS A 43 6.56 12.76 1.58
CA LYS A 43 7.77 12.07 2.07
C LYS A 43 8.46 12.84 3.21
N ARG A 44 8.54 14.18 3.08
CA ARG A 44 9.13 15.04 4.13
C ARG A 44 8.34 14.96 5.44
N LYS A 45 7.00 15.03 5.38
CA LYS A 45 6.15 14.92 6.59
C LYS A 45 6.37 13.57 7.27
N ILE A 46 6.42 12.52 6.46
CA ILE A 46 6.58 11.16 6.92
C ILE A 46 7.90 10.97 7.68
N ILE A 47 9.02 11.48 7.13
CA ILE A 47 10.34 11.41 7.79
C ILE A 47 10.30 12.05 9.18
N LEU A 48 9.78 13.28 9.29
CA LEU A 48 9.70 14.01 10.57
C LEU A 48 8.89 13.22 11.61
N ILE A 49 7.80 12.60 11.18
CA ILE A 49 6.94 11.84 12.07
C ILE A 49 7.60 10.53 12.49
N TYR A 50 8.39 9.89 11.64
CA TYR A 50 9.10 8.67 12.04
C TYR A 50 10.20 8.96 13.05
N GLU A 51 10.90 10.08 12.92
CA GLU A 51 11.83 10.55 13.94
C GLU A 51 11.10 10.77 15.29
N ASP A 52 9.91 11.36 15.26
CA ASP A 52 9.07 11.50 16.46
C ASP A 52 8.69 10.14 17.06
N LEU A 53 8.28 9.16 16.24
CA LEU A 53 7.92 7.83 16.71
C LEU A 53 9.11 7.12 17.38
N MET A 54 10.32 7.27 16.83
CA MET A 54 11.55 6.76 17.45
C MET A 54 11.81 7.42 18.80
N ARG A 55 11.66 8.76 18.88
CA ARG A 55 11.76 9.51 20.16
C ARG A 55 10.70 9.06 21.17
N MET A 56 9.54 8.61 20.72
CA MET A 56 8.44 8.08 21.55
C MET A 56 8.61 6.60 21.93
N GLY A 57 9.75 5.98 21.57
CA GLY A 57 10.09 4.61 21.95
C GLY A 57 9.44 3.51 21.11
N ILE A 58 8.93 3.82 19.91
CA ILE A 58 8.50 2.78 18.97
C ILE A 58 9.75 2.14 18.35
N SER A 59 9.83 0.81 18.39
CA SER A 59 10.98 0.07 17.84
C SER A 59 11.15 0.31 16.34
N ASN A 60 12.40 0.32 15.88
CA ASN A 60 12.72 0.44 14.45
C ASN A 60 12.09 -0.66 13.60
N GLU A 61 11.97 -1.87 14.13
CA GLU A 61 11.35 -3.02 13.47
C GLU A 61 9.88 -2.73 13.17
N ARG A 62 9.14 -2.29 14.19
CA ARG A 62 7.74 -1.89 14.04
C ARG A 62 7.57 -0.71 13.09
N ILE A 63 8.46 0.30 13.16
CA ILE A 63 8.45 1.41 12.21
C ILE A 63 8.65 0.84 10.80
N ARG A 64 9.67 0.04 10.50
CA ARG A 64 9.88 -0.53 9.15
C ARG A 64 8.66 -1.32 8.64
N GLU A 65 7.93 -2.00 9.51
CA GLU A 65 6.72 -2.77 9.14
C GLU A 65 5.56 -1.86 8.68
N ILE A 66 5.38 -0.71 9.34
CA ILE A 66 4.16 0.10 9.17
C ILE A 66 4.39 1.48 8.56
N ALA A 67 5.62 1.93 8.52
CA ALA A 67 5.93 3.31 8.28
C ALA A 67 6.08 3.54 6.77
N ARG A 68 4.95 3.76 6.11
CA ARG A 68 4.84 4.12 4.68
C ARG A 68 3.92 5.30 4.39
N ALA A 69 4.18 5.97 3.27
CA ALA A 69 3.18 6.80 2.61
C ALA A 69 2.09 5.87 2.07
N VAL A 70 0.83 6.15 2.39
CA VAL A 70 -0.28 5.34 1.85
C VAL A 70 -0.57 5.71 0.40
N GLY A 71 -0.89 4.71 -0.40
CA GLY A 71 -1.25 4.83 -1.82
C GLY A 71 -0.23 4.21 -2.78
N LEU A 72 -0.75 3.63 -3.87
CA LEU A 72 0.06 3.27 -5.04
C LEU A 72 0.47 4.53 -5.81
N ASP A 73 1.69 4.52 -6.35
CA ASP A 73 2.19 5.61 -7.18
C ASP A 73 1.53 5.57 -8.58
N ILE A 74 0.34 6.16 -8.66
CA ILE A 74 -0.43 6.31 -9.90
C ILE A 74 -0.41 7.76 -10.41
N GLY A 75 0.44 8.62 -9.83
CA GLY A 75 0.48 10.05 -10.16
C GLY A 75 -0.74 10.85 -9.69
N ALA A 76 -1.47 10.38 -8.67
CA ALA A 76 -2.67 11.00 -8.13
C ALA A 76 -2.46 12.45 -7.64
N ARG A 77 -3.42 13.34 -7.94
CA ARG A 77 -3.40 14.77 -7.60
C ARG A 77 -4.69 15.23 -6.94
N THR A 78 -5.84 14.72 -7.37
CA THR A 78 -7.13 15.07 -6.79
C THR A 78 -7.45 14.18 -5.58
N PRO A 79 -8.34 14.63 -4.66
CA PRO A 79 -8.79 13.79 -3.55
C PRO A 79 -9.34 12.43 -4.00
N GLU A 80 -10.07 12.40 -5.12
CA GLU A 80 -10.66 11.19 -5.69
C GLU A 80 -9.57 10.23 -6.21
N GLU A 81 -8.57 10.76 -6.92
CA GLU A 81 -7.42 9.97 -7.38
C GLU A 81 -6.60 9.43 -6.21
N ILE A 82 -6.42 10.23 -5.17
CA ILE A 82 -5.71 9.83 -3.94
C ILE A 82 -6.49 8.72 -3.23
N ALA A 83 -7.82 8.81 -3.17
CA ALA A 83 -8.65 7.76 -2.58
C ALA A 83 -8.52 6.44 -3.37
N VAL A 84 -8.53 6.49 -4.71
CA VAL A 84 -8.30 5.32 -5.56
C VAL A 84 -6.91 4.73 -5.33
N SER A 85 -5.88 5.58 -5.27
CA SER A 85 -4.50 5.18 -4.97
C SER A 85 -4.39 4.42 -3.65
N ILE A 86 -4.97 4.96 -2.57
CA ILE A 86 -4.98 4.37 -1.22
C ILE A 86 -5.74 3.04 -1.22
N MET A 87 -6.96 3.01 -1.75
CA MET A 87 -7.78 1.80 -1.73
C MET A 87 -7.17 0.68 -2.58
N SER A 88 -6.49 1.03 -3.68
CA SER A 88 -5.74 0.07 -4.49
C SER A 88 -4.57 -0.54 -3.70
N GLU A 89 -3.82 0.25 -2.94
CA GLU A 89 -2.73 -0.25 -2.09
C GLU A 89 -3.26 -1.14 -0.96
N VAL A 90 -4.38 -0.76 -0.32
CA VAL A 90 -5.04 -1.55 0.73
C VAL A 90 -5.45 -2.92 0.20
N LEU A 91 -6.10 -2.97 -0.96
CA LEU A 91 -6.49 -4.22 -1.60
C LEU A 91 -5.27 -5.04 -2.03
N MET A 92 -4.26 -4.39 -2.62
CA MET A 92 -3.01 -5.04 -2.99
C MET A 92 -2.36 -5.72 -1.79
N PHE A 93 -2.24 -5.02 -0.65
CA PHE A 93 -1.69 -5.58 0.58
C PHE A 93 -2.52 -6.75 1.11
N ARG A 94 -3.86 -6.62 1.10
CA ARG A 94 -4.78 -7.67 1.57
C ARG A 94 -4.72 -8.94 0.70
N LEU A 95 -4.59 -8.78 -0.61
CA LEU A 95 -4.66 -9.86 -1.60
C LEU A 95 -3.29 -10.42 -1.99
N GLY A 96 -2.19 -9.80 -1.56
CA GLY A 96 -0.83 -10.19 -1.96
C GLY A 96 -0.48 -9.80 -3.40
N GLY A 97 -1.08 -8.73 -3.92
CA GLY A 97 -0.78 -8.19 -5.25
C GLY A 97 0.57 -7.47 -5.32
N THR A 98 1.05 -7.19 -6.53
CA THR A 98 2.35 -6.54 -6.76
C THR A 98 2.25 -5.06 -7.13
N GLY A 99 1.05 -4.56 -7.44
CA GLY A 99 0.83 -3.20 -7.95
C GLY A 99 1.39 -2.97 -9.36
N SER A 100 1.89 -4.03 -10.00
CA SER A 100 2.41 -3.98 -11.38
C SER A 100 1.27 -4.18 -12.40
N VAL A 101 1.50 -3.70 -13.62
CA VAL A 101 0.58 -3.97 -14.74
C VAL A 101 0.48 -5.47 -14.98
N MET A 102 -0.75 -5.99 -15.09
CA MET A 102 -0.98 -7.37 -15.49
C MET A 102 -0.47 -7.58 -16.90
N LYS A 103 0.39 -8.58 -17.09
CA LYS A 103 0.88 -9.01 -18.39
C LYS A 103 0.51 -10.45 -18.61
N LEU A 104 0.23 -10.82 -19.86
CA LEU A 104 0.17 -12.23 -20.20
C LEU A 104 1.58 -12.80 -20.09
N GLU A 105 1.70 -14.01 -19.54
CA GLU A 105 2.99 -14.70 -19.51
C GLU A 105 3.47 -14.96 -20.94
N GLU A 106 4.75 -14.72 -21.20
CA GLU A 106 5.36 -14.94 -22.52
C GLU A 106 5.14 -16.37 -23.03
N ARG A 107 5.12 -17.35 -22.11
CA ARG A 107 4.82 -18.74 -22.43
C ARG A 107 3.42 -18.93 -23.01
N LEU A 108 2.44 -18.18 -22.50
CA LEU A 108 1.06 -18.23 -23.00
C LEU A 108 0.97 -17.54 -24.36
N MET A 109 1.70 -16.44 -24.57
CA MET A 109 1.84 -15.81 -25.89
C MET A 109 2.40 -16.80 -26.91
N GLY A 110 3.52 -17.47 -26.60
CA GLY A 110 4.13 -18.46 -27.50
C GLY A 110 3.17 -19.61 -27.86
N ARG A 111 2.35 -20.09 -26.91
CA ARG A 111 1.31 -21.09 -27.20
C ARG A 111 0.24 -20.60 -28.17
N ILE A 112 -0.14 -19.33 -28.07
CA ILE A 112 -1.12 -18.71 -28.98
C ILE A 112 -0.50 -18.62 -30.38
N GLU A 113 0.74 -18.15 -30.48
CA GLU A 113 1.47 -18.03 -31.74
C GLU A 113 1.67 -19.40 -32.41
N GLU A 114 2.09 -20.43 -31.68
CA GLU A 114 2.20 -21.80 -32.20
C GLU A 114 0.86 -22.32 -32.72
N LYS A 115 -0.22 -22.13 -31.96
CA LYS A 115 -1.57 -22.60 -32.34
C LYS A 115 -2.07 -21.93 -33.64
N HIS A 116 -1.77 -20.65 -33.83
CA HIS A 116 -2.21 -19.90 -35.01
C HIS A 116 -1.21 -19.93 -36.17
N GLY A 117 0.07 -20.16 -35.90
CA GLY A 117 1.12 -20.38 -36.90
C GLY A 117 1.03 -21.78 -37.51
N ALA A 118 0.73 -22.81 -36.72
CA ALA A 118 0.48 -24.16 -37.21
C ALA A 118 -0.76 -24.24 -38.13
N ALA A 119 -1.76 -23.38 -37.92
CA ALA A 119 -2.93 -23.30 -38.80
C ALA A 119 -2.62 -22.78 -40.21
N ALA A 120 -1.50 -22.04 -40.40
CA ALA A 120 -1.08 -21.54 -41.70
C ALA A 120 -0.32 -22.60 -42.53
N VAL A 121 0.26 -23.63 -41.91
CA VAL A 121 1.10 -24.63 -42.59
C VAL A 121 0.30 -25.82 -43.14
N VAL A 122 -0.96 -26.01 -42.72
CA VAL A 122 -1.83 -27.12 -43.17
C VAL A 122 -2.76 -26.70 -44.31
N ALA A 123 -2.65 -25.45 -44.79
CA ALA A 123 -3.49 -24.89 -45.84
C ALA A 123 -2.79 -24.78 -47.21
N ASP A 124 -1.55 -25.27 -47.34
CA ASP A 124 -0.79 -25.38 -48.61
C ASP A 124 -0.61 -26.86 -49.01
#